data_AF-K1TBK1-F1
#
_entry.id   AF-K1TBK1-F1
#
_cell.length_a   1.000
_cell.length_b   1.000
_cell.length_c   1.000
_cell.angle_alpha   90.00
_cell.angle_beta   90.00
_cell.angle_gamma   90.00
#
_symmetry.space_group_name_H-M   'P 1'
#
loop_
_entity.id
_entity.type
_entity.pdbx_description
1 polymer ?
#
loop_
_entity_poly.entity_id
_entity_poly.type
_entity_poly.pdbx_seq_one_letter_code
_entity_poly.pdbx_strand_id
1 'polypeptide(L)'
;MVTQEVDDIISSPVVKESIINNSDCKILLDQRKYMNKFDQIQALLGLTEKEKSQILSINMANNPSRFYKEVWIGLGGTQSAVYATEVSAEEYLAYTTEETEKVEVYRLAEQLGGDIEAAIRQLAERRRNR
;
A
#
# COMPACT_ATOMS: atom_id res chain seq x y z
N MET A 1 4.30 7.50 12.22
CA MET A 1 5.55 6.72 12.09
C MET A 1 5.40 5.77 10.91
N VAL A 2 6.44 5.58 10.09
CA VAL A 2 6.46 4.64 8.96
C VAL A 2 7.67 3.72 9.15
N THR A 3 7.48 2.41 9.06
CA THR A 3 8.55 1.42 9.21
C THR A 3 8.15 0.09 8.57
N GLN A 4 9.13 -0.63 8.04
CA GLN A 4 8.99 -1.97 7.48
C GLN A 4 9.61 -3.04 8.40
N GLU A 5 10.34 -2.61 9.44
CA GLU A 5 11.06 -3.47 10.37
C GLU A 5 10.20 -3.67 11.62
N VAL A 6 9.14 -4.48 11.48
CA VAL A 6 8.16 -4.71 12.55
C VAL A 6 8.82 -5.25 13.83
N ASP A 7 9.88 -6.04 13.68
CA ASP A 7 10.65 -6.60 14.81
C ASP A 7 11.34 -5.52 15.65
N ASP A 8 11.79 -4.42 15.04
CA ASP A 8 12.45 -3.31 15.73
C ASP A 8 11.44 -2.51 16.57
N ILE A 9 10.20 -2.44 16.10
CA ILE A 9 9.09 -1.86 16.86
C ILE A 9 8.73 -2.74 18.06
N ILE A 10 8.66 -4.05 17.85
CA ILE A 10 8.32 -5.03 18.89
C ILE A 10 9.41 -5.12 19.96
N SER A 11 10.67 -4.84 19.63
CA SER A 11 11.77 -4.92 20.59
C SER A 11 11.99 -3.63 21.41
N SER A 12 11.56 -2.46 20.91
CA SER A 12 11.85 -1.16 21.55
C SER A 12 10.77 -0.67 22.52
N PRO A 13 11.02 -0.63 23.86
CA PRO A 13 10.00 -0.25 24.85
C PRO A 13 9.47 1.17 24.70
N VAL A 14 10.34 2.13 24.34
CA VAL A 14 9.97 3.55 24.16
C VAL A 14 9.03 3.73 22.96
N VAL A 15 9.27 2.97 21.90
CA VAL A 15 8.47 3.01 20.67
C VAL A 15 7.10 2.37 20.91
N LYS A 16 7.02 1.30 21.71
CA LYS A 16 5.74 0.68 22.09
C LYS A 16 4.78 1.67 22.75
N GLU A 17 5.22 2.34 23.81
CA GLU A 17 4.38 3.30 24.53
C GLU A 17 3.96 4.47 23.63
N SER A 18 4.86 4.95 22.78
CA SER A 18 4.59 6.08 21.89
C SER A 18 3.55 5.77 20.82
N ILE A 19 3.56 4.55 20.26
CA ILE A 19 2.61 4.14 19.21
C ILE A 19 1.21 3.91 19.81
N ILE A 20 1.15 3.21 20.95
CA ILE A 20 -0.12 2.88 21.61
C ILE A 20 -0.84 4.16 22.04
N ASN A 21 -0.12 5.10 22.64
CA ASN A 21 -0.74 6.27 23.27
C ASN A 21 -1.07 7.42 22.32
N ASN A 22 -0.42 7.52 21.15
CA ASN A 22 -0.54 8.71 20.29
C ASN A 22 -0.99 8.46 18.85
N SER A 23 -1.24 7.20 18.45
CA SER A 23 -1.63 6.90 17.05
C SER A 23 -3.14 6.75 16.90
N ASP A 24 -3.84 7.88 16.71
CA ASP A 24 -5.28 7.92 16.39
C ASP A 24 -5.60 7.27 15.05
N CYS A 25 -4.65 7.31 14.11
CA CYS A 25 -4.77 6.65 12.81
C CYS A 25 -3.68 5.60 12.66
N LYS A 26 -4.08 4.39 12.24
CA LYS A 26 -3.18 3.28 11.96
C LYS A 26 -3.47 2.79 10.55
N ILE A 27 -2.42 2.70 9.72
CA ILE A 27 -2.51 2.17 8.36
C ILE A 27 -1.57 0.98 8.27
N LEU A 28 -2.14 -0.20 7.97
CA LEU A 28 -1.38 -1.43 7.81
C LEU A 28 -1.53 -1.94 6.37
N LEU A 29 -0.39 -2.18 5.74
CA LEU A 29 -0.31 -2.89 4.47
C LEU A 29 -0.33 -4.41 4.74
N ASP A 30 -0.22 -5.22 3.69
CA ASP A 30 -0.16 -6.68 3.79
C ASP A 30 0.89 -7.17 4.80
N GLN A 31 0.42 -7.88 5.84
CA GLN A 31 1.26 -8.41 6.92
C GLN A 31 1.46 -9.94 6.83
N ARG A 32 1.20 -10.59 5.68
CA ARG A 32 1.27 -12.07 5.57
C ARG A 32 2.65 -12.64 5.93
N LYS A 33 3.73 -11.90 5.71
CA LYS A 33 5.08 -12.30 6.13
C LYS A 33 5.24 -12.42 7.65
N TYR A 34 4.38 -11.76 8.42
CA TYR A 34 4.41 -11.71 9.88
C TYR A 34 3.27 -12.50 10.53
N MET A 35 2.59 -13.40 9.80
CA MET A 35 1.50 -14.24 10.32
C MET A 35 1.87 -14.92 11.65
N ASN A 36 3.06 -15.51 11.72
CA ASN A 36 3.53 -16.25 12.89
C ASN A 36 3.77 -15.36 14.12
N LYS A 37 3.89 -14.04 13.91
CA LYS A 37 4.11 -13.03 14.95
C LYS A 37 2.91 -12.09 15.10
N PHE A 38 1.80 -12.35 14.42
CA PHE A 38 0.71 -11.38 14.32
C PHE A 38 0.02 -11.14 15.66
N ASP A 39 -0.01 -12.12 16.55
CA ASP A 39 -0.54 -11.94 17.91
C ASP A 39 0.25 -10.88 18.70
N GLN A 40 1.56 -10.78 18.47
CA GLN A 40 2.39 -9.74 19.08
C GLN A 40 2.10 -8.36 18.46
N ILE A 41 1.90 -8.31 17.14
CA ILE A 41 1.52 -7.08 16.42
C ILE A 41 0.15 -6.59 16.90
N GLN A 42 -0.80 -7.52 17.04
CA GLN A 42 -2.14 -7.25 17.54
C GLN A 42 -2.11 -6.63 18.93
N ALA A 43 -1.38 -7.25 19.86
CA ALA A 43 -1.22 -6.73 21.22
C ALA A 43 -0.52 -5.37 21.24
N LEU A 44 0.55 -5.21 20.46
CA LEU A 44 1.32 -3.97 20.34
C LEU A 44 0.48 -2.80 19.82
N LEU A 45 -0.40 -3.06 18.85
CA LEU A 45 -1.21 -2.01 18.23
C LEU A 45 -2.59 -1.85 18.89
N GLY A 46 -2.89 -2.65 19.91
CA GLY A 46 -4.18 -2.65 20.60
C GLY A 46 -5.35 -3.04 19.69
N LEU A 47 -5.11 -3.97 18.77
CA LEU A 47 -6.10 -4.36 17.75
C LEU A 47 -7.06 -5.43 18.28
N THR A 48 -8.32 -5.30 17.91
CA THR A 48 -9.38 -6.28 18.17
C THR A 48 -9.27 -7.49 17.22
N GLU A 49 -9.92 -8.59 17.56
CA GLU A 49 -10.01 -9.77 16.67
C GLU A 49 -10.66 -9.44 15.32
N LYS A 50 -11.64 -8.53 15.31
CA LYS A 50 -12.25 -8.03 14.08
C LYS A 50 -11.22 -7.36 13.18
N GLU A 51 -10.41 -6.46 13.74
CA GLU A 51 -9.38 -5.73 13.00
C GLU A 51 -8.27 -6.66 12.52
N LYS A 52 -7.84 -7.62 13.34
CA LYS A 52 -6.94 -8.70 12.91
C LYS A 52 -7.49 -9.43 11.69
N SER A 53 -8.75 -9.86 11.73
CA SER A 53 -9.37 -10.55 10.58
C SER A 53 -9.38 -9.67 9.32
N GLN A 54 -9.64 -8.37 9.45
CA GLN A 54 -9.58 -7.43 8.32
C GLN A 54 -8.15 -7.27 7.76
N ILE A 55 -7.15 -7.14 8.63
CA ILE A 55 -5.74 -6.98 8.18
C ILE A 55 -5.26 -8.25 7.48
N LEU A 56 -5.65 -9.41 7.99
CA LEU A 56 -5.29 -10.70 7.39
C LEU A 56 -6.01 -10.96 6.06
N SER A 57 -7.11 -10.26 5.75
CA SER A 57 -7.80 -10.38 4.45
C SER A 57 -7.23 -9.49 3.34
N ILE A 58 -6.28 -8.60 3.66
CA ILE A 58 -5.66 -7.68 2.69
C ILE A 58 -5.09 -8.46 1.50
N ASN A 59 -5.46 -8.04 0.29
CA ASN A 59 -5.04 -8.61 -0.98
C ASN A 59 -5.35 -10.11 -1.16
N MET A 60 -6.35 -10.65 -0.46
CA MET A 60 -6.77 -12.06 -0.60
C MET A 60 -7.85 -12.28 -1.66
N ALA A 61 -8.65 -11.26 -1.97
CA ALA A 61 -9.80 -11.36 -2.87
C ALA A 61 -9.91 -10.12 -3.78
N ASN A 62 -8.79 -9.67 -4.35
CA ASN A 62 -8.81 -8.52 -5.26
C ASN A 62 -9.67 -8.81 -6.50
N ASN A 63 -10.39 -7.78 -6.95
CA ASN A 63 -11.11 -7.85 -8.21
C ASN A 63 -10.10 -7.96 -9.37
N PRO A 64 -10.14 -9.03 -10.19
CA PRO A 64 -9.17 -9.25 -11.26
C PRO A 64 -9.24 -8.22 -12.40
N SER A 65 -10.34 -7.46 -12.52
CA SER A 65 -10.49 -6.43 -13.56
C SER A 65 -9.99 -5.04 -13.14
N ARG A 66 -9.49 -4.89 -11.92
CA ARG A 66 -9.00 -3.61 -11.39
C ARG A 66 -7.55 -3.72 -10.93
N PHE A 67 -6.80 -2.65 -11.13
CA PHE A 67 -5.43 -2.55 -10.64
C PHE A 67 -5.39 -1.68 -9.39
N TYR A 68 -5.27 -2.32 -8.23
CA TYR A 68 -5.20 -1.64 -6.94
C TYR A 68 -4.45 -2.49 -5.92
N LYS A 69 -4.06 -1.86 -4.82
CA LYS A 69 -3.62 -2.56 -3.61
C LYS A 69 -4.62 -2.30 -2.50
N GLU A 70 -4.68 -3.21 -1.54
CA GLU A 70 -5.47 -3.02 -0.34
C GLU A 70 -4.61 -2.57 0.84
N VAL A 71 -5.16 -1.67 1.64
CA VAL A 71 -4.62 -1.24 2.93
C VAL A 71 -5.72 -1.29 3.97
N TRP A 72 -5.38 -1.68 5.19
CA TRP A 72 -6.27 -1.52 6.33
C TRP A 72 -6.06 -0.15 6.96
N ILE A 73 -7.13 0.55 7.28
CA ILE A 73 -7.11 1.83 7.99
C ILE A 73 -8.01 1.72 9.22
N GLY A 74 -7.44 1.98 10.39
CA GLY A 74 -8.14 2.09 11.66
C GLY A 74 -8.06 3.50 12.23
N LEU A 75 -9.21 4.03 12.66
CA LEU A 75 -9.38 5.37 13.23
C LEU A 75 -9.80 5.26 14.70
N GLY A 76 -8.83 5.21 15.61
CA GLY A 76 -9.03 5.40 17.05
C GLY A 76 -10.04 4.45 17.70
N GLY A 77 -10.22 3.23 17.16
CA GLY A 77 -11.22 2.27 17.62
C GLY A 77 -12.68 2.60 17.26
N THR A 78 -12.93 3.70 16.53
CA THR A 78 -14.28 4.10 16.09
C THR A 78 -14.68 3.43 14.77
N GLN A 79 -13.74 3.35 13.83
CA GLN A 79 -13.95 2.79 12.50
C GLN A 79 -12.70 2.07 12.01
N SER A 80 -12.89 0.92 11.39
CA SER A 80 -11.83 0.15 10.75
C SER A 80 -12.36 -0.56 9.51
N ALA A 81 -11.61 -0.51 8.41
CA ALA A 81 -11.93 -1.25 7.19
C ALA A 81 -10.71 -1.44 6.30
N VAL A 82 -10.85 -2.36 5.34
CA VAL A 82 -9.91 -2.55 4.24
C VAL A 82 -10.36 -1.66 3.07
N TYR A 83 -9.44 -0.87 2.55
CA TYR A 83 -9.68 0.07 1.46
C TYR A 83 -8.79 -0.29 0.26
N ALA A 84 -9.35 -0.14 -0.93
CA ALA A 84 -8.58 -0.17 -2.16
C ALA A 84 -7.88 1.17 -2.36
N THR A 85 -6.56 1.15 -2.55
CA THR A 85 -5.75 2.29 -2.96
C THR A 85 -5.39 2.12 -4.42
N GLU A 86 -5.82 3.08 -5.23
CA GLU A 86 -5.54 3.15 -6.66
C GLU A 86 -5.17 4.59 -7.01
N VAL A 87 -4.37 4.72 -8.07
CA VAL A 87 -3.93 5.99 -8.63
C VAL A 87 -4.29 6.01 -10.10
N SER A 88 -4.28 7.18 -10.73
CA SER A 88 -4.49 7.26 -12.18
C SER A 88 -3.39 6.49 -12.92
N ALA A 89 -3.69 6.02 -14.13
CA ALA A 89 -2.69 5.34 -14.96
C ALA A 89 -1.48 6.26 -15.25
N GLU A 90 -1.72 7.57 -15.36
CA GLU A 90 -0.69 8.59 -15.49
C GLU A 90 0.23 8.64 -14.27
N GLU A 91 -0.34 8.73 -13.06
CA GLU A 91 0.44 8.76 -11.82
C GLU A 91 1.21 7.45 -11.63
N TYR A 92 0.58 6.32 -11.93
CA TYR A 92 1.25 5.02 -11.90
C TYR A 92 2.46 4.97 -12.85
N LEU A 93 2.30 5.38 -14.11
CA LEU A 93 3.37 5.37 -15.11
C LEU A 93 4.48 6.39 -14.80
N ALA A 94 4.16 7.50 -14.14
CA ALA A 94 5.14 8.48 -13.71
C ALA A 94 6.10 7.92 -12.64
N TYR A 95 5.61 7.01 -11.79
CA TYR A 95 6.36 6.47 -10.63
C TYR A 95 6.63 4.97 -10.69
N THR A 96 6.26 4.29 -11.79
CA THR A 96 6.46 2.84 -11.90
C THR A 96 7.92 2.46 -11.70
N THR A 97 8.15 1.39 -10.96
CA THR A 97 9.46 0.76 -10.78
C THR A 97 9.66 -0.44 -11.68
N GLU A 98 8.62 -0.88 -12.38
CA GLU A 98 8.67 -2.04 -13.27
C GLU A 98 9.50 -1.70 -14.51
N GLU A 99 10.57 -2.47 -14.72
CA GLU A 99 11.55 -2.19 -15.78
C GLU A 99 10.91 -2.13 -17.16
N THR A 100 10.04 -3.09 -17.48
CA THR A 100 9.36 -3.18 -18.78
C THR A 100 8.52 -1.94 -19.07
N GLU A 101 7.82 -1.42 -18.05
CA GLU A 101 7.00 -0.22 -18.17
C GLU A 101 7.85 1.04 -18.26
N LYS A 102 8.92 1.15 -17.46
CA LYS A 102 9.88 2.25 -17.56
C LYS A 102 10.48 2.34 -18.95
N VAL A 103 10.96 1.22 -19.48
CA VAL A 103 11.53 1.15 -20.83
C VAL A 103 10.49 1.55 -21.88
N GLU A 104 9.23 1.14 -21.72
CA GLU A 104 8.16 1.54 -22.63
C GLU A 104 7.92 3.05 -22.62
N VAL A 105 7.85 3.67 -21.43
CA VAL A 105 7.70 5.13 -21.27
C VAL A 105 8.87 5.87 -21.91
N TYR A 106 10.11 5.49 -21.59
CA TYR A 106 11.29 6.16 -22.14
C TYR A 106 11.40 6.03 -23.65
N ARG A 107 11.14 4.83 -24.20
CA ARG A 107 11.16 4.60 -25.65
C ARG A 107 10.14 5.47 -26.36
N LEU A 108 8.94 5.63 -25.80
CA LEU A 108 7.92 6.51 -26.40
C LEU A 108 8.31 7.98 -26.25
N ALA A 109 8.88 8.38 -25.11
CA ALA A 109 9.38 9.74 -24.91
C ALA A 109 10.46 10.10 -25.95
N GLU A 110 11.40 9.20 -26.24
CA GLU A 110 12.40 9.39 -27.30
C GLU A 110 11.77 9.63 -28.67
N GLN A 111 10.71 8.89 -29.02
CA GLN A 111 9.95 9.08 -30.26
C GLN A 111 9.20 10.43 -30.30
N LEU A 112 8.90 11.00 -29.13
CA LEU A 112 8.22 12.28 -28.97
C LEU A 112 9.19 13.44 -28.70
N GLY A 113 10.49 13.27 -28.99
CA GLY A 113 11.48 14.33 -28.82
C GLY A 113 11.87 14.61 -27.36
N GLY A 114 11.73 13.61 -26.49
CA GLY A 114 12.04 13.68 -25.06
C GLY A 114 10.85 14.08 -24.17
N ASP A 115 9.66 14.25 -24.74
CA ASP A 115 8.45 14.62 -23.97
C ASP A 115 7.89 13.40 -23.21
N ILE A 116 8.32 13.26 -21.96
CA ILE A 116 7.89 12.18 -21.06
C ILE A 116 6.43 12.34 -20.63
N GLU A 117 5.92 13.56 -20.50
CA GLU A 117 4.53 13.79 -20.11
C GLU A 117 3.58 13.32 -21.21
N ALA A 118 3.88 13.68 -22.47
CA ALA A 118 3.14 13.22 -23.63
C ALA A 118 3.20 11.68 -23.77
N ALA A 119 4.36 11.08 -23.49
CA ALA A 119 4.51 9.62 -23.50
C ALA A 119 3.62 8.95 -22.44
N ILE A 120 3.65 9.43 -21.20
CA ILE A 120 2.82 8.93 -20.10
C ILE A 120 1.34 9.06 -20.45
N ARG A 121 0.90 10.23 -20.95
CA ARG A 121 -0.51 10.47 -21.31
C ARG A 121 -0.99 9.52 -22.40
N GLN A 122 -0.20 9.33 -23.46
CA GLN A 122 -0.55 8.40 -24.54
C GLN A 122 -0.59 6.94 -24.06
N LEU A 123 0.34 6.51 -23.20
CA LEU A 123 0.34 5.15 -22.67
C LEU A 123 -0.84 4.92 -21.71
N ALA A 124 -1.17 5.88 -20.86
CA ALA A 124 -2.32 5.80 -19.97
C ALA A 124 -3.63 5.67 -20.76
N GLU A 125 -3.81 6.43 -21.85
CA GLU A 125 -4.96 6.30 -22.74
C GLU A 125 -5.03 4.93 -23.41
N ARG A 126 -3.90 4.40 -23.92
CA ARG A 126 -3.85 3.04 -24.50
C ARG A 126 -4.25 1.97 -23.49
N ARG A 127 -3.88 2.13 -22.21
CA ARG A 127 -4.26 1.20 -21.13
C ARG A 127 -5.74 1.28 -20.79
N ARG A 128 -6.36 2.45 -20.82
CA ARG A 128 -7.80 2.64 -20.57
C ARG A 128 -8.70 2.07 -21.67
N ASN A 129 -8.21 2.05 -22.91
CA ASN A 129 -8.97 1.62 -24.09
C ASN A 129 -8.79 0.12 -24.43
N ARG A 130 -8.19 -0.66 -23.54
CA ARG A 130 -8.08 -2.13 -23.63
C ARG A 130 -9.15 -2.80 -22.80
#